data_AF-A0A7C8LI65-F1
#
_entry.id   AF-A0A7C8LI65-F1
#
_cell.length_a   1.000
_cell.length_b   1.000
_cell.length_c   1.000
_cell.angle_alpha   90.00
_cell.angle_beta   90.00
_cell.angle_gamma   90.00
#
_symmetry.space_group_name_H-M   'P 1'
#
loop_
_entity.id
_entity.type
_entity.pdbx_description
1 polymer ?
#
loop_
_entity_poly.entity_id
_entity_poly.type
_entity_poly.pdbx_seq_one_letter_code
_entity_poly.pdbx_strand_id
1 'polypeptide(L)'
;MIEIRWHGRGGQGSFTASRILGAAASLYGNKYALAFPSFGPERRGAPITAFTKIDDQKIRDRSEIIHCDYIVVLDETLFAPSLLQDLKPGGKILINTAREEKYKAISPDWIVTFDAVAIAQEILGRPVTNTAMIGALIGISEVIPVHAVAESIKNEFSSSLAEKNIRVLNQSYERIKGEWL
;
A
#
# COMPACT_ATOMS: atom_id res chain seq x y z
N MET A 1 16.95 2.18 3.23
CA MET A 1 15.66 2.88 3.10
C MET A 1 14.79 2.26 2.02
N ILE A 2 13.58 1.85 2.41
CA ILE A 2 12.48 1.45 1.53
C ILE A 2 11.58 2.66 1.29
N GLU A 3 11.25 2.91 0.03
CA GLU A 3 10.46 4.05 -0.43
C GLU A 3 9.23 3.57 -1.20
N ILE A 4 8.06 3.90 -0.68
CA ILE A 4 6.76 3.45 -1.20
C ILE A 4 5.95 4.65 -1.63
N ARG A 5 5.45 4.61 -2.87
CA ARG A 5 4.59 5.65 -3.43
C ARG A 5 3.19 5.10 -3.68
N TRP A 6 2.20 5.72 -3.06
CA TRP A 6 0.80 5.32 -3.10
C TRP A 6 0.05 6.19 -4.11
N HIS A 7 -0.59 5.55 -5.08
CA HIS A 7 -1.42 6.19 -6.09
C HIS A 7 -2.87 5.80 -5.84
N GLY A 8 -3.75 6.79 -5.70
CA GLY A 8 -5.19 6.55 -5.61
C GLY A 8 -5.96 7.81 -5.88
N ARG A 9 -7.27 7.77 -5.64
CA ARG A 9 -8.15 8.94 -5.77
C ARG A 9 -8.55 9.48 -4.41
N GLY A 10 -8.83 10.78 -4.34
CA GLY A 10 -9.35 11.43 -3.14
C GLY A 10 -10.57 10.66 -2.60
N GLY A 11 -10.45 10.10 -1.39
CA GLY A 11 -11.46 9.26 -0.74
C GLY A 11 -11.18 7.75 -0.75
N GLN A 12 -10.19 7.25 -1.51
CA GLN A 12 -9.81 5.82 -1.53
C GLN A 12 -8.83 5.43 -0.42
N GLY A 13 -8.26 6.40 0.30
CA GLY A 13 -7.44 6.14 1.48
C GLY A 13 -5.95 5.95 1.20
N SER A 14 -5.38 6.47 0.11
CA SER A 14 -3.93 6.42 -0.15
C SER A 14 -3.11 7.02 1.00
N PHE A 15 -3.51 8.20 1.50
CA PHE A 15 -2.82 8.82 2.62
C PHE A 15 -3.07 8.09 3.95
N THR A 16 -4.27 7.53 4.13
CA THR A 16 -4.55 6.67 5.29
C THR A 16 -3.66 5.42 5.28
N ALA A 17 -3.47 4.78 4.12
CA ALA A 17 -2.57 3.62 3.99
C ALA A 17 -1.13 4.00 4.32
N SER A 18 -0.65 5.12 3.76
CA SER A 18 0.67 5.67 4.03
C SER A 18 0.89 5.94 5.53
N ARG A 19 -0.08 6.56 6.20
CA ARG A 19 -0.05 6.84 7.65
C ARG A 19 -0.04 5.57 8.49
N ILE A 20 -0.92 4.62 8.20
CA ILE A 20 -0.98 3.33 8.92
C ILE A 20 0.37 2.62 8.80
N LEU A 21 0.94 2.55 7.59
CA LEU A 21 2.23 1.88 7.40
C LEU A 21 3.38 2.62 8.11
N GLY A 22 3.41 3.95 8.03
CA GLY A 22 4.43 4.75 8.71
C GLY A 22 4.36 4.63 10.24
N ALA A 23 3.16 4.65 10.81
CA ALA A 23 2.92 4.44 12.23
C ALA A 23 3.27 3.01 12.66
N ALA A 24 2.88 2.00 11.87
CA ALA A 24 3.27 0.61 12.09
C ALA A 24 4.79 0.45 12.18
N ALA A 25 5.51 0.98 11.18
CA ALA A 25 6.97 0.90 11.16
C ALA A 25 7.63 1.62 12.34
N SER A 26 7.16 2.82 12.69
CA SER A 26 7.76 3.66 13.73
C SER A 26 7.46 3.19 15.15
N LEU A 27 6.23 2.72 15.40
CA LEU A 27 5.77 2.41 16.76
C LEU A 27 5.90 0.92 17.10
N TYR A 28 5.83 0.05 16.09
CA TYR A 28 5.71 -1.40 16.30
C TYR A 28 6.70 -2.22 15.46
N GLY A 29 7.33 -1.62 14.44
CA GLY A 29 8.27 -2.29 13.54
C GLY A 29 9.74 -2.08 13.88
N ASN A 30 10.07 -1.30 14.92
CA ASN A 30 11.44 -0.91 15.27
C ASN A 30 12.23 -0.28 14.11
N LYS A 31 11.56 0.58 13.32
CA LYS A 31 12.15 1.33 12.20
C LYS A 31 11.91 2.82 12.40
N TYR A 32 12.58 3.64 11.60
CA TYR A 32 12.20 5.03 11.39
C TYR A 32 11.29 5.12 10.18
N ALA A 33 10.23 5.92 10.24
CA ALA A 33 9.40 6.16 9.08
C ALA A 33 8.93 7.61 8.92
N LEU A 34 8.63 7.98 7.67
CA LEU A 34 7.91 9.19 7.30
C LEU A 34 6.69 8.80 6.47
N ALA A 35 5.56 9.45 6.73
CA ALA A 35 4.32 9.29 5.96
C ALA A 35 3.75 10.67 5.66
N PHE A 36 3.59 11.02 4.38
CA PHE A 36 3.12 12.35 3.98
C PHE A 36 2.40 12.30 2.62
N PRO A 37 1.42 13.19 2.39
CA PRO A 37 0.72 13.26 1.13
C PRO A 37 1.44 14.20 0.13
N SER A 38 1.06 14.08 -1.15
CA SER A 38 1.19 15.14 -2.14
C SER A 38 -0.12 15.31 -2.89
N PHE A 39 -0.81 16.37 -2.50
CA PHE A 39 -2.05 16.88 -3.08
C PHE A 39 -2.21 18.34 -2.62
N GLY A 40 -2.68 19.21 -3.50
CA GLY A 40 -3.15 20.57 -3.21
C GLY A 40 -4.63 20.62 -2.76
N PRO A 41 -5.45 21.57 -3.26
CA PRO A 41 -6.84 21.74 -2.84
C PRO A 41 -7.81 20.78 -3.56
N GLU A 42 -7.37 19.59 -3.97
CA GLU A 42 -8.16 18.72 -4.85
C GLU A 42 -9.41 18.16 -4.18
N ARG A 43 -10.41 17.87 -5.03
CA ARG A 43 -11.72 17.32 -4.63
C ARG A 43 -11.68 15.79 -4.57
N ARG A 44 -12.71 15.20 -3.94
CA ARG A 44 -12.95 13.74 -4.01
C ARG A 44 -12.89 13.25 -5.47
N GLY A 45 -12.25 12.10 -5.69
CA GLY A 45 -12.08 11.49 -7.00
C GLY A 45 -10.85 11.98 -7.80
N ALA A 46 -10.23 13.10 -7.43
CA ALA A 46 -8.99 13.54 -8.08
C ALA A 46 -7.84 12.56 -7.79
N PRO A 47 -6.93 12.30 -8.74
CA PRO A 47 -5.69 11.58 -8.46
C PRO A 47 -4.91 12.24 -7.33
N ILE A 48 -4.46 11.44 -6.38
CA ILE A 48 -3.62 11.88 -5.25
C ILE A 48 -2.47 10.91 -5.08
N THR A 49 -1.34 11.45 -4.60
CA THR A 49 -0.18 10.65 -4.23
C THR A 49 0.04 10.73 -2.72
N ALA A 50 0.52 9.65 -2.12
CA ALA A 50 1.09 9.68 -0.78
C ALA A 50 2.40 8.89 -0.77
N PHE A 51 3.21 9.12 0.25
CA PHE A 51 4.56 8.58 0.34
C PHE A 51 4.77 7.94 1.70
N THR A 52 5.48 6.81 1.72
CA THR A 52 5.98 6.20 2.95
C THR A 52 7.45 5.88 2.76
N LYS A 53 8.31 6.43 3.63
CA LYS A 53 9.73 6.09 3.70
C LYS A 53 9.95 5.30 4.99
N ILE A 54 10.68 4.18 4.92
CA ILE A 54 11.00 3.32 6.07
C ILE A 54 12.50 3.02 6.05
N ASP A 55 13.18 3.17 7.17
CA ASP A 55 14.61 2.92 7.25
C ASP A 55 15.04 2.44 8.64
N ASP A 56 16.21 1.80 8.70
CA ASP A 56 16.84 1.39 9.97
C ASP A 56 17.48 2.57 10.72
N GLN A 57 17.62 3.70 10.05
CA GLN A 57 18.23 4.91 10.58
C GLN A 57 17.29 6.11 10.46
N LYS A 58 17.55 7.15 11.25
CA LYS A 58 16.75 8.37 11.24
C LYS A 58 16.72 9.00 9.83
N ILE A 59 15.52 9.09 9.27
CA ILE A 59 15.27 9.69 7.95
C ILE A 59 15.35 11.22 8.05
N ARG A 60 16.25 11.82 7.27
CA ARG A 60 16.39 13.29 7.15
C ARG A 60 15.71 13.84 5.89
N ASP A 61 15.63 13.04 4.84
CA ASP A 61 15.06 13.44 3.56
C ASP A 61 13.52 13.40 3.59
N ARG A 62 12.93 14.60 3.51
CA ARG A 62 11.47 14.82 3.49
C ARG A 62 10.93 15.18 2.11
N SER A 63 11.76 15.09 1.07
CA SER A 63 11.33 15.33 -0.31
C SER A 63 10.42 14.21 -0.81
N GLU A 64 9.63 14.52 -1.85
CA GLU A 64 8.81 13.54 -2.54
C GLU A 64 9.64 12.40 -3.14
N ILE A 65 9.02 11.22 -3.26
CA ILE A 65 9.70 10.04 -3.81
C ILE A 65 9.61 10.08 -5.34
N ILE A 66 10.77 10.21 -5.99
CA ILE A 66 10.90 10.10 -7.45
C ILE A 66 11.08 8.64 -7.85
N HIS A 67 12.07 7.94 -7.26
CA HIS A 67 12.33 6.52 -7.49
C HIS A 67 11.93 5.68 -6.27
N CYS A 68 11.18 4.60 -6.49
CA CYS A 68 10.50 3.83 -5.44
C CYS A 68 10.95 2.38 -5.43
N ASP A 69 10.97 1.76 -4.25
CA ASP A 69 11.02 0.30 -4.11
C ASP A 69 9.66 -0.31 -4.43
N TYR A 70 8.58 0.39 -4.05
CA TYR A 70 7.21 -0.04 -4.35
C TYR A 70 6.33 1.12 -4.83
N ILE A 71 5.55 0.85 -5.87
CA ILE A 71 4.45 1.72 -6.29
C ILE A 71 3.15 0.97 -6.03
N VAL A 72 2.29 1.48 -5.15
CA VAL A 72 1.00 0.85 -4.83
C VAL A 72 -0.12 1.64 -5.49
N VAL A 73 -0.85 1.01 -6.40
CA VAL A 73 -1.93 1.62 -7.18
C VAL A 73 -3.28 1.11 -6.67
N LEU A 74 -4.00 1.94 -5.90
CA LEU A 74 -5.31 1.62 -5.32
C LEU A 74 -6.44 1.63 -6.37
N ASP A 75 -6.25 2.41 -7.45
CA ASP A 75 -7.16 2.52 -8.57
C ASP A 75 -6.39 2.30 -9.86
N GLU A 76 -6.65 1.17 -10.50
CA GLU A 76 -5.92 0.74 -11.70
C GLU A 76 -6.04 1.71 -12.89
N THR A 77 -6.98 2.66 -12.88
CA THR A 77 -7.05 3.73 -13.89
C THR A 77 -5.91 4.74 -13.79
N LEU A 78 -5.18 4.75 -12.67
CA LEU A 78 -4.01 5.60 -12.45
C LEU A 78 -2.71 4.92 -12.87
N PHE A 79 -2.76 3.64 -13.27
CA PHE A 79 -1.58 2.96 -13.80
C PHE A 79 -1.25 3.48 -15.20
N ALA A 80 0.03 3.79 -15.41
CA ALA A 80 0.62 4.04 -16.73
C ALA A 80 1.92 3.24 -16.87
N PRO A 81 2.27 2.70 -18.05
CA PRO A 81 3.53 1.98 -18.26
C PRO A 81 4.78 2.79 -17.90
N SER A 82 4.72 4.13 -17.97
CA SER A 82 5.82 5.01 -17.56
C SER A 82 6.20 4.87 -16.08
N LEU A 83 5.29 4.40 -15.21
CA LEU A 83 5.59 4.16 -13.79
C LEU A 83 6.72 3.15 -13.57
N LEU A 84 7.00 2.28 -14.55
CA LEU A 84 8.12 1.34 -14.51
C LEU A 84 9.49 2.06 -14.46
N GLN A 85 9.58 3.27 -15.03
CA GLN A 85 10.82 4.07 -15.04
C GLN A 85 11.12 4.68 -13.65
N ASP A 86 10.10 4.75 -12.79
CA ASP A 86 10.21 5.28 -11.44
C ASP A 86 10.56 4.18 -10.43
N LEU A 87 10.78 2.94 -10.87
CA LEU A 87 11.23 1.86 -9.98
C LEU A 87 12.74 1.90 -9.79
N LYS A 88 13.17 1.65 -8.55
CA LYS A 88 14.54 1.25 -8.26
C LYS A 88 14.81 -0.16 -8.79
N PRO A 89 16.10 -0.58 -8.93
CA PRO A 89 16.43 -1.97 -9.23
C PRO A 89 15.75 -2.94 -8.25
N GLY A 90 15.01 -3.91 -8.78
CA GLY A 90 14.25 -4.89 -7.97
C GLY A 90 12.88 -4.40 -7.46
N GLY A 91 12.51 -3.15 -7.74
CA GLY A 91 11.23 -2.60 -7.32
C GLY A 91 10.03 -3.26 -7.99
N LYS A 92 8.84 -3.06 -7.39
CA LYS A 92 7.58 -3.65 -7.86
C LYS A 92 6.44 -2.62 -7.90
N ILE A 93 5.53 -2.80 -8.84
CA ILE A 93 4.23 -2.11 -8.85
C ILE A 93 3.17 -3.09 -8.38
N LEU A 94 2.47 -2.76 -7.30
CA LEU A 94 1.33 -3.51 -6.80
C LEU A 94 0.04 -2.81 -7.22
N ILE A 95 -0.80 -3.46 -8.03
CA ILE A 95 -2.02 -2.88 -8.61
C ILE A 95 -3.25 -3.57 -8.05
N ASN A 96 -4.18 -2.79 -7.51
CA ASN A 96 -5.51 -3.26 -7.14
C ASN A 96 -6.34 -3.54 -8.40
N THR A 97 -6.51 -4.81 -8.77
CA THR A 97 -7.27 -5.21 -9.96
C THR A 97 -7.62 -6.69 -9.94
N ALA A 98 -8.78 -7.03 -10.50
CA ALA A 98 -9.16 -8.41 -10.83
C ALA A 98 -8.71 -8.82 -12.24
N ARG A 99 -8.10 -7.92 -13.01
CA ARG A 99 -7.71 -8.11 -14.42
C ARG A 99 -6.22 -8.41 -14.55
N GLU A 100 -5.76 -9.47 -13.91
CA GLU A 100 -4.34 -9.86 -13.86
C GLU A 100 -3.67 -9.93 -15.24
N GLU A 101 -4.29 -10.63 -16.19
CA GLU A 101 -3.76 -10.82 -17.55
C GLU A 101 -3.44 -9.50 -18.28
N LYS A 102 -4.21 -8.44 -17.99
CA LYS A 102 -4.00 -7.11 -18.58
C LYS A 102 -2.62 -6.55 -18.23
N TYR A 103 -2.14 -6.79 -17.01
CA TYR A 103 -0.90 -6.19 -16.50
C TYR A 103 0.29 -7.14 -16.58
N LYS A 104 0.07 -8.45 -16.45
CA LYS A 104 1.11 -9.45 -16.70
C LYS A 104 1.64 -9.37 -18.13
N ALA A 105 0.81 -9.05 -19.11
CA ALA A 105 1.25 -8.84 -20.49
C ALA A 105 2.18 -7.63 -20.69
N ILE A 106 2.21 -6.69 -19.74
CA ILE A 106 3.04 -5.47 -19.82
C ILE A 106 4.43 -5.74 -19.23
N SER A 107 4.48 -6.27 -18.00
CA SER A 107 5.75 -6.59 -17.35
C SER A 107 5.54 -7.58 -16.20
N PRO A 108 5.62 -8.90 -16.47
CA PRO A 108 5.31 -9.92 -15.47
C PRO A 108 6.28 -9.90 -14.28
N ASP A 109 7.52 -9.48 -14.50
CA ASP A 109 8.54 -9.45 -13.44
C ASP A 109 8.48 -8.21 -12.55
N TRP A 110 7.74 -7.17 -12.92
CA TRP A 110 7.69 -5.92 -12.15
C TRP A 110 6.31 -5.59 -11.61
N ILE A 111 5.26 -6.18 -12.19
CA ILE A 111 3.89 -5.87 -11.80
C ILE A 111 3.27 -7.06 -11.06
N VAL A 112 2.75 -6.76 -9.88
CA VAL A 112 1.96 -7.65 -9.05
C VAL A 112 0.52 -7.13 -9.04
N THR A 113 -0.45 -8.01 -9.29
CA THR A 113 -1.86 -7.65 -9.23
C THR A 113 -2.52 -8.28 -8.02
N PHE A 114 -3.49 -7.59 -7.44
CA PHE A 114 -4.22 -8.08 -6.28
C PHE A 114 -5.67 -7.60 -6.29
N ASP A 115 -6.64 -8.51 -6.17
CA ASP A 115 -8.05 -8.14 -6.08
C ASP A 115 -8.45 -7.79 -4.64
N ALA A 116 -8.08 -6.58 -4.22
CA ALA A 116 -8.44 -6.06 -2.90
C ALA A 116 -9.94 -5.75 -2.77
N VAL A 117 -10.64 -5.52 -3.89
CA VAL A 117 -12.08 -5.23 -3.89
C VAL A 117 -12.87 -6.43 -3.40
N ALA A 118 -12.54 -7.63 -3.90
CA ALA A 118 -13.20 -8.87 -3.48
C ALA A 118 -13.12 -9.07 -1.95
N ILE A 119 -11.92 -8.95 -1.37
CA ILE A 119 -11.70 -9.14 0.07
C ILE A 119 -12.41 -8.06 0.90
N ALA A 120 -12.29 -6.79 0.49
CA ALA A 120 -12.94 -5.69 1.18
C ALA A 120 -14.46 -5.82 1.15
N GLN A 121 -15.04 -6.23 0.01
CA GLN A 121 -16.48 -6.43 -0.13
C GLN A 121 -16.97 -7.58 0.74
N GLU A 122 -16.23 -8.68 0.81
CA GLU A 122 -16.56 -9.85 1.63
C GLU A 122 -16.61 -9.52 3.13
N ILE A 123 -15.60 -8.81 3.65
CA ILE A 123 -15.45 -8.60 5.10
C ILE A 123 -16.08 -7.28 5.58
N LEU A 124 -15.90 -6.20 4.82
CA LEU A 124 -16.36 -4.86 5.19
C LEU A 124 -17.75 -4.54 4.65
N GLY A 125 -18.24 -5.29 3.66
CA GLY A 125 -19.47 -4.98 2.93
C GLY A 125 -19.34 -3.75 2.01
N ARG A 126 -18.11 -3.24 1.80
CA ARG A 126 -17.84 -2.05 1.00
C ARG A 126 -16.45 -2.15 0.33
N PRO A 127 -16.25 -1.52 -0.84
CA PRO A 127 -15.01 -1.61 -1.61
C PRO A 127 -13.93 -0.65 -1.10
N VAL A 128 -13.60 -0.70 0.20
CA VAL A 128 -12.54 0.11 0.82
C VAL A 128 -11.26 -0.72 0.88
N THR A 129 -10.37 -0.51 -0.08
CA THR A 129 -9.28 -1.44 -0.42
C THR A 129 -7.93 -1.13 0.23
N ASN A 130 -7.78 0.05 0.85
CA ASN A 130 -6.50 0.52 1.38
C ASN A 130 -5.84 -0.48 2.36
N THR A 131 -6.60 -1.06 3.29
CA THR A 131 -6.08 -2.03 4.27
C THR A 131 -5.67 -3.34 3.60
N ALA A 132 -6.44 -3.81 2.62
CA ALA A 132 -6.10 -5.01 1.85
C ALA A 132 -4.79 -4.82 1.06
N MET A 133 -4.63 -3.65 0.45
CA MET A 133 -3.42 -3.29 -0.29
C MET A 133 -2.19 -3.14 0.62
N ILE A 134 -2.35 -2.71 1.88
CA ILE A 134 -1.26 -2.78 2.87
C ILE A 134 -0.88 -4.25 3.13
N GLY A 135 -1.85 -5.14 3.34
CA GLY A 135 -1.59 -6.56 3.58
C GLY A 135 -0.83 -7.21 2.43
N ALA A 136 -1.26 -6.94 1.19
CA ALA A 136 -0.58 -7.40 0.00
C ALA A 136 0.85 -6.83 -0.10
N LEU A 137 1.05 -5.53 0.16
CA LEU A 137 2.38 -4.93 0.17
C LEU A 137 3.32 -5.57 1.20
N ILE A 138 2.83 -5.84 2.42
CA ILE A 138 3.63 -6.49 3.46
C ILE A 138 3.98 -7.93 3.10
N GLY A 139 3.08 -8.66 2.44
CA GLY A 139 3.36 -10.02 1.99
C GLY A 139 4.45 -10.09 0.92
N ILE A 140 4.55 -9.06 0.05
CA ILE A 140 5.57 -8.96 -0.99
C ILE A 140 6.90 -8.43 -0.44
N SER A 141 6.83 -7.41 0.42
CA SER A 141 8.03 -6.65 0.83
C SER A 141 8.70 -7.15 2.09
N GLU A 142 7.93 -7.77 3.00
CA GLU A 142 8.36 -8.17 4.35
C GLU A 142 9.10 -7.04 5.12
N VAL A 143 8.85 -5.76 4.77
CA VAL A 143 9.60 -4.60 5.29
C VAL A 143 9.44 -4.43 6.81
N ILE A 144 8.29 -4.84 7.34
CA ILE A 144 7.97 -4.92 8.76
C ILE A 144 7.06 -6.13 9.00
N PRO A 145 6.99 -6.68 10.21
CA PRO A 145 6.11 -7.81 10.48
C PRO A 145 4.62 -7.39 10.42
N VAL A 146 3.75 -8.26 9.90
CA VAL A 146 2.32 -7.98 9.73
C VAL A 146 1.62 -7.58 11.04
N HIS A 147 2.05 -8.12 12.19
CA HIS A 147 1.49 -7.75 13.49
C HIS A 147 1.70 -6.26 13.83
N ALA A 148 2.80 -5.65 13.37
CA ALA A 148 3.04 -4.22 13.58
C ALA A 148 1.98 -3.37 12.87
N VAL A 149 1.54 -3.80 11.68
CA VAL A 149 0.45 -3.15 10.95
C VAL A 149 -0.88 -3.35 11.68
N ALA A 150 -1.14 -4.55 12.19
CA ALA A 150 -2.36 -4.82 12.96
C ALA A 150 -2.47 -3.90 14.19
N GLU A 151 -1.39 -3.67 14.94
CA GLU A 151 -1.38 -2.71 16.06
C GLU A 151 -1.65 -1.27 15.59
N SER A 152 -1.07 -0.85 14.45
CA SER A 152 -1.37 0.48 13.91
C SER A 152 -2.83 0.63 13.46
N ILE A 153 -3.46 -0.43 12.96
CA ILE A 153 -4.89 -0.44 12.59
C ILE A 153 -5.78 -0.24 13.82
N LYS A 154 -5.41 -0.83 14.97
CA LYS A 154 -6.16 -0.64 16.24
C LYS A 154 -6.18 0.82 16.70
N ASN A 155 -5.12 1.58 16.41
CA ASN A 155 -5.05 3.01 16.76
C ASN A 155 -5.80 3.90 15.77
N GLU A 156 -5.85 3.53 14.49
CA GLU A 156 -6.48 4.36 13.45
C GLU A 156 -8.01 4.23 13.44
N PHE A 157 -8.55 3.07 13.85
CA PHE A 157 -9.99 2.78 13.76
C PHE A 157 -10.62 2.44 15.12
N SER A 158 -11.93 2.62 15.24
CA SER A 158 -12.69 2.13 16.39
C SER A 158 -12.61 0.60 16.50
N SER A 159 -12.74 0.05 17.71
CA SER A 159 -12.48 -1.38 17.98
C SER A 159 -13.20 -2.33 16.99
N SER A 160 -14.49 -2.13 16.75
CA SER A 160 -15.26 -2.96 15.80
C SER A 160 -14.77 -2.83 14.36
N LEU A 161 -14.35 -1.62 13.94
CA LEU A 161 -13.83 -1.41 12.59
C LEU A 161 -12.38 -1.92 12.47
N ALA A 162 -11.58 -1.81 13.53
CA ALA A 162 -10.23 -2.34 13.60
C ALA A 162 -10.22 -3.86 13.45
N GLU A 163 -11.08 -4.59 14.17
CA GLU A 163 -11.20 -6.05 14.04
C GLU A 163 -11.45 -6.49 12.60
N LYS A 164 -12.40 -5.84 11.90
CA LYS A 164 -12.68 -6.14 10.49
C LYS A 164 -11.51 -5.79 9.58
N ASN A 165 -10.84 -4.66 9.81
CA ASN A 165 -9.67 -4.27 9.02
C ASN A 165 -8.47 -5.20 9.25
N ILE A 166 -8.27 -5.70 10.47
CA ILE A 166 -7.22 -6.69 10.77
C ILE A 166 -7.51 -8.01 10.04
N ARG A 167 -8.78 -8.43 9.97
CA ARG A 167 -9.16 -9.59 9.15
C ARG A 167 -8.84 -9.37 7.67
N VAL A 168 -9.17 -8.20 7.12
CA VAL A 168 -8.81 -7.82 5.74
C VAL A 168 -7.30 -7.84 5.53
N LEU A 169 -6.53 -7.24 6.45
CA LEU A 169 -5.07 -7.21 6.42
C LEU A 169 -4.50 -8.64 6.34
N ASN A 170 -4.89 -9.50 7.28
CA ASN A 170 -4.35 -10.84 7.40
C ASN A 170 -4.73 -11.71 6.19
N GLN A 171 -5.99 -11.69 5.77
CA GLN A 171 -6.42 -12.47 4.60
C GLN A 171 -5.69 -12.00 3.33
N SER A 172 -5.39 -10.70 3.21
CA SER A 172 -4.63 -10.18 2.07
C SER A 172 -3.16 -10.55 2.11
N TYR A 173 -2.55 -10.49 3.30
CA TYR A 173 -1.18 -10.93 3.55
C TYR A 173 -0.98 -12.42 3.23
N GLU A 174 -1.85 -13.28 3.74
CA GLU A 174 -1.77 -14.73 3.50
C GLU A 174 -2.00 -15.08 2.03
N ARG A 175 -3.00 -14.45 1.39
CA ARG A 175 -3.32 -14.73 -0.01
C ARG A 175 -2.16 -14.39 -0.94
N ILE A 176 -1.57 -13.20 -0.79
CA ILE A 176 -0.42 -12.84 -1.62
C ILE A 176 0.78 -13.72 -1.29
N LYS A 177 1.04 -14.07 -0.02
CA LYS A 177 2.21 -14.89 0.32
C LYS A 177 2.11 -16.31 -0.23
N GLY A 178 0.91 -16.90 -0.23
CA GLY A 178 0.64 -18.21 -0.81
C GLY A 178 0.75 -18.26 -2.34
N GLU A 179 0.62 -17.12 -3.03
CA GLU A 179 0.84 -17.01 -4.48
C GLU A 179 2.34 -16.86 -4.84
N TRP A 180 3.21 -16.61 -3.85
CA TRP A 180 4.64 -16.31 -4.01
C TRP A 180 5.58 -17.37 -3.38
N LEU A 181 5.03 -18.48 -2.87
CA LEU A 181 5.73 -19.67 -2.38
C LEU A 181 5.58 -20.81 -3.39
#